data_AF-A0A9E4B9G9-F1
#
_entry.id   AF-A0A9E4B9G9-F1
#
_cell.length_a   1.000
_cell.length_b   1.000
_cell.length_c   1.000
_cell.angle_alpha   90.00
_cell.angle_beta   90.00
_cell.angle_gamma   90.00
#
_symmetry.space_group_name_H-M   'P 1'
#
loop_
_entity.id
_entity.type
_entity.pdbx_description
1 polymer ?
#
loop_
_entity_poly.entity_id
_entity_poly.type
_entity_poly.pdbx_seq_one_letter_code
_entity_poly.pdbx_strand_id
1 'polypeptide(L)' 'MAYKFNVNGRAAEVDAAPDTPLLWVLRDNLGLTGSKYGCGGGYCG' A
#
# COMPACT_ATOMS: atom_id res chain seq x y z
N MET A 1 12.26 5.74 2.71
CA MET A 1 11.90 7.15 2.44
C MET A 1 10.51 7.39 3.01
N ALA A 2 10.28 8.56 3.63
CA ALA A 2 8.97 8.90 4.15
C ALA A 2 8.05 9.42 3.03
N TYR A 3 6.89 8.79 2.86
CA TYR A 3 5.85 9.15 1.89
C TYR A 3 4.60 9.64 2.60
N LYS A 4 3.99 10.73 2.11
CA LYS A 4 2.75 11.31 2.63
C LYS A 4 1.65 11.27 1.58
N PHE A 5 0.50 10.70 1.92
CA PHE A 5 -0.66 10.62 1.03
C PHE A 5 -1.97 10.50 1.81
N ASN A 6 -3.10 10.58 1.10
CA ASN A 6 -4.42 10.38 1.69
C ASN A 6 -4.93 8.97 1.35
N VAL A 7 -5.44 8.25 2.35
CA VAL A 7 -6.08 6.94 2.20
C VAL A 7 -7.42 6.97 2.92
N ASN A 8 -8.50 6.65 2.19
CA ASN A 8 -9.87 6.64 2.71
C ASN A 8 -10.26 7.96 3.43
N GLY A 9 -9.81 9.10 2.92
CA GLY A 9 -10.07 10.43 3.50
C GLY A 9 -9.13 10.83 4.63
N ARG A 10 -8.21 9.96 5.07
CA ARG A 10 -7.29 10.19 6.19
C ARG A 10 -5.86 10.38 5.67
N ALA A 11 -5.15 11.37 6.21
CA ALA A 11 -3.73 11.53 5.92
C ALA A 11 -2.93 10.38 6.54
N ALA A 12 -1.98 9.84 5.77
CA ALA A 12 -1.05 8.79 6.18
C ALA A 12 0.38 9.20 5.83
N GLU A 13 1.31 8.84 6.70
CA GLU A 13 2.76 8.97 6.49
C GLU A 13 3.41 7.62 6.79
N VAL A 14 4.22 7.12 5.86
CA VAL A 14 4.86 5.80 5.95
C VAL A 14 6.31 5.88 5.50
N ASP A 15 7.20 5.15 6.17
CA ASP A 15 8.57 4.94 5.69
C ASP A 15 8.63 3.62 4.91
N ALA A 16 8.90 3.71 3.61
CA ALA A 16 8.99 2.55 2.71
C ALA A 16 10.13 2.73 1.70
N ALA A 17 10.58 1.61 1.12
CA ALA A 17 11.50 1.66 -0.01
C ALA A 17 10.75 2.14 -1.28
N PRO A 18 11.41 2.85 -2.20
CA PRO A 18 10.75 3.44 -3.37
C PRO A 18 10.17 2.41 -4.34
N ASP A 19 10.68 1.19 -4.30
CA ASP A 19 10.24 0.05 -5.09
C ASP A 19 9.19 -0.80 -4.37
N THR A 20 8.79 -0.45 -3.14
CA THR A 20 7.74 -1.18 -2.40
C THR A 20 6.37 -0.93 -3.04
N PRO A 21 5.69 -1.98 -3.54
CA PRO A 21 4.33 -1.83 -4.06
C PRO A 21 3.36 -1.22 -3.04
N LEU A 22 2.48 -0.32 -3.51
CA LEU A 22 1.44 0.30 -2.67
C LEU A 22 0.56 -0.75 -1.96
N LEU A 23 0.35 -1.91 -2.59
CA LEU A 23 -0.38 -3.02 -1.98
C LEU A 23 0.21 -3.43 -0.62
N TRP A 24 1.54 -3.52 -0.52
CA TRP A 24 2.22 -3.89 0.72
C TRP A 24 2.22 -2.74 1.72
N VAL A 25 2.36 -1.51 1.25
CA VAL A 25 2.20 -0.32 2.10
C VAL A 25 0.83 -0.31 2.79
N LEU A 26 -0.25 -0.56 2.04
CA LEU A 26 -1.60 -0.61 2.60
C LEU A 26 -1.77 -1.75 3.59
N ARG A 27 -1.27 -2.94 3.27
CA ARG A 27 -1.52 -4.15 4.06
C ARG A 27 -0.63 -4.24 5.30
N ASP A 28 0.68 -4.03 5.13
CA ASP A 28 1.69 -4.35 6.12
C ASP A 28 2.04 -3.13 6.98
N ASN A 29 2.22 -1.96 6.34
CA ASN A 29 2.51 -0.72 7.08
C ASN A 29 1.25 -0.10 7.71
N LEU A 30 0.11 -0.15 7.02
CA LEU A 30 -1.14 0.48 7.47
C LEU A 30 -2.20 -0.48 8.00
N GLY A 31 -1.98 -1.81 7.93
CA GLY A 31 -2.91 -2.81 8.45
C GLY A 31 -4.23 -2.93 7.66
N LEU A 32 -4.35 -2.29 6.50
CA LEU A 32 -5.55 -2.28 5.66
C LEU A 32 -5.58 -3.52 4.75
N THR A 33 -6.00 -4.65 5.31
CA THR A 33 -5.91 -5.97 4.66
C THR A 33 -7.05 -6.28 3.67
N GLY A 34 -7.93 -5.33 3.40
CA GLY A 34 -9.05 -5.46 2.46
C GLY A 34 -8.58 -5.67 1.02
N SER A 35 -7.64 -4.87 0.54
CA SER A 35 -6.99 -5.06 -0.76
C SER A 35 -6.14 -6.33 -0.77
N LYS A 36 -6.27 -7.17 -1.80
CA LYS A 36 -5.68 -8.51 -1.84
C LYS A 36 -4.57 -8.64 -2.88
N TYR A 37 -3.62 -9.53 -2.61
CA TYR A 37 -2.69 -10.03 -3.61
C TYR A 37 -3.33 -11.24 -4.31
N GLY A 38 -3.52 -11.14 -5.63
CA GLY A 38 -4.04 -12.25 -6.43
C GLY A 38 -2.95 -12.94 -7.26
N CYS A 39 -2.52 -12.32 -8.36
CA CYS A 39 -1.62 -12.96 -9.33
C CYS A 39 -0.22 -12.34 -9.44
N GLY A 40 0.04 -11.17 -8.84
CA GLY A 40 1.34 -10.48 -8.91
C GLY A 40 1.72 -9.88 -10.28
N GLY A 41 1.05 -10.28 -11.36
CA GLY A 41 1.30 -9.79 -12.73
C GLY A 41 0.27 -8.78 -13.25
N GLY A 42 -0.68 -8.33 -12.43
CA GLY A 42 -1.73 -7.38 -12.85
C GLY A 42 -2.85 -7.97 -13.71
N TYR A 43 -3.01 -9.30 -13.73
CA TYR A 43 -4.03 -10.01 -14.52
C TYR A 43 -5.35 -10.28 -13.78
N CYS A 44 -5.43 -10.02 -12.47
CA CYS A 44 -6.57 -10.40 -11.62
C CYS A 44 -7.25 -9.23 -10.90
N GLY A 45 -6.92 -7.99 -11.28
CA GLY A 45 -7.30 -6.77 -10.54
C GLY A 45 -6.12 -6.12 -9.86
#